data_AF-A0A829Q0A3-F1
#
_entry.id   AF-A0A829Q0A3-F1
#
_cell.length_a   1.000
_cell.length_b   1.000
_cell.length_c   1.000
_cell.angle_alpha   90.00
_cell.angle_beta   90.00
_cell.angle_gamma   90.00
#
_symmetry.space_group_name_H-M   'P 1'
#
loop_
_entity.id
_entity.type
_entity.pdbx_description
1 polymer ?
#
loop_
_entity_poly.entity_id
_entity_poly.type
_entity_poly.pdbx_seq_one_letter_code
_entity_poly.pdbx_strand_id
1 'polypeptide(L)'
;MSVVDIQEGFAKIKADGPSAPRLARDPVNQAMINNWVEAMGDRNPIYVDEEAAKAAGHPGIVAPPAMAQVWTMAGLYGERSGDDPLGRVMALLDSAGYESVVATNYEQIYHRYLELGEQVTTTNEVTEVFGPKQTALGESWFINIHAEWHVGDELVNEMNWRIMKFRPGAKKAADVPQGLDPSKLMRPSWSRDSAYFWEGVAAHELRLQKRPDGSLQHPPVPAVWQDKEAPIEYQMASGRGTVYSYVVHHAPQVPGRTLPFVIALVELDEGVRMLGELRGVSPDDVQIGLPVRATYLDFPAEGEDPAWTLYAWEAA
;
A
#
# COMPACT_ATOMS: atom_id res chain seq x y z
N MET A 1 0.49 24.84 -13.53
CA MET A 1 -0.29 24.37 -14.68
C MET A 1 -1.70 24.04 -14.20
N SER A 2 -2.75 24.45 -14.92
CA SER A 2 -4.15 24.17 -14.57
C SER A 2 -4.58 22.77 -15.03
N VAL A 3 -5.72 22.27 -14.55
CA VAL A 3 -6.31 21.00 -15.01
C VAL A 3 -6.61 21.03 -16.51
N VAL A 4 -7.07 22.17 -17.01
CA VAL A 4 -7.38 22.36 -18.44
C VAL A 4 -6.11 22.23 -19.28
N ASP A 5 -5.01 22.87 -18.87
CA ASP A 5 -3.73 22.78 -19.58
C ASP A 5 -3.21 21.33 -19.66
N ILE A 6 -3.38 20.55 -18.58
CA ILE A 6 -2.99 19.12 -18.54
C ILE A 6 -3.85 18.31 -19.51
N GLN A 7 -5.16 18.53 -19.52
CA GLN A 7 -6.10 17.84 -20.42
C GLN A 7 -5.83 18.17 -21.89
N GLU A 8 -5.56 19.43 -22.22
CA GLU A 8 -5.17 19.85 -23.57
C GLU A 8 -3.82 19.27 -24.00
N GLY A 9 -2.85 19.24 -23.08
CA GLY A 9 -1.55 18.60 -23.30
C GLY A 9 -1.69 17.11 -23.60
N PHE A 10 -2.51 16.40 -22.83
CA PHE A 10 -2.84 15.00 -23.09
C PHE A 10 -3.54 14.80 -24.44
N ALA A 11 -4.53 15.64 -24.77
CA ALA A 11 -5.26 15.52 -26.04
C ALA A 11 -4.33 15.65 -27.26
N LYS A 12 -3.30 16.50 -27.18
CA LYS A 12 -2.27 16.61 -28.23
C LYS A 12 -1.42 15.34 -28.32
N ILE A 13 -0.95 14.81 -27.18
CA ILE A 13 -0.15 13.58 -27.17
C ILE A 13 -0.96 12.40 -27.72
N LYS A 14 -2.24 12.29 -27.36
CA LYS A 14 -3.14 11.26 -27.89
C LYS A 14 -3.37 11.40 -29.39
N ALA A 15 -3.47 12.62 -29.91
CA ALA A 15 -3.64 12.87 -31.34
C ALA A 15 -2.41 12.47 -32.18
N ASP A 16 -1.21 12.46 -31.58
CA ASP A 16 0.02 12.03 -32.25
C ASP A 16 0.10 10.49 -32.43
N GLY A 17 -0.75 9.73 -31.72
CA GLY A 17 -0.86 8.28 -31.86
C GLY A 17 0.21 7.49 -31.09
N PRO A 18 0.37 6.19 -31.40
CA PRO A 18 1.37 5.34 -30.77
C PRO A 18 2.79 5.75 -31.16
N SER A 19 3.75 5.42 -30.31
CA SER A 19 5.18 5.52 -30.62
C SER A 19 5.55 4.64 -31.83
N ALA A 20 6.61 5.04 -32.55
CA ALA A 20 7.19 4.21 -33.59
C ALA A 20 7.70 2.87 -33.00
N PRO A 21 7.63 1.76 -33.75
CA PRO A 21 8.14 0.48 -33.27
C PRO A 21 9.60 0.56 -32.85
N ARG A 22 9.88 0.19 -31.60
CA ARG A 22 11.23 0.17 -31.05
C ARG A 22 11.70 -1.27 -30.87
N LEU A 23 12.84 -1.58 -31.49
CA LEU A 23 13.50 -2.88 -31.35
C LEU A 23 14.00 -3.08 -29.91
N ALA A 24 13.79 -4.29 -29.39
CA ALA A 24 14.51 -4.80 -28.23
C ALA A 24 16.02 -4.72 -28.49
N ARG A 25 16.80 -4.41 -27.44
CA ARG A 25 18.25 -4.26 -27.56
C ARG A 25 18.90 -5.57 -28.01
N ASP A 26 18.43 -6.68 -27.46
CA ASP A 26 18.90 -8.03 -27.75
C ASP A 26 17.71 -8.88 -28.20
N PRO A 27 17.91 -9.85 -29.11
CA PRO A 27 16.94 -10.92 -29.34
C PRO A 27 16.68 -11.69 -28.05
N VAL A 28 15.57 -12.44 -28.02
CA VAL A 28 15.29 -13.41 -26.95
C VAL A 28 16.49 -14.36 -26.83
N ASN A 29 17.09 -14.43 -25.64
CA ASN A 29 18.35 -15.13 -25.47
C ASN A 29 18.42 -15.89 -24.13
N GLN A 30 19.15 -17.01 -24.15
CA GLN A 30 19.25 -17.91 -23.00
C GLN A 30 19.95 -17.25 -21.81
N ALA A 31 20.95 -16.39 -22.04
CA ALA A 31 21.69 -15.76 -20.95
C ALA A 31 20.78 -14.88 -20.07
N MET A 32 19.90 -14.10 -20.69
CA MET A 32 18.92 -13.30 -19.96
C MET A 32 17.82 -14.15 -19.32
N ILE A 33 17.38 -15.23 -19.96
CA ILE A 33 16.44 -16.19 -19.36
C ILE A 33 17.05 -16.79 -18.09
N ASN A 34 18.30 -17.25 -18.14
CA ASN A 34 19.00 -17.82 -16.99
C ASN A 34 19.05 -16.83 -15.81
N ASN A 35 19.50 -15.60 -16.05
CA ASN A 35 19.55 -14.56 -15.02
C ASN A 35 18.16 -14.32 -14.39
N TRP A 36 17.11 -14.30 -15.21
CA TRP A 36 15.75 -14.03 -14.76
C TRP A 36 15.19 -15.19 -13.94
N VAL A 37 15.26 -16.43 -14.43
CA VAL A 37 14.70 -17.60 -13.73
C VAL A 37 15.45 -17.89 -12.43
N GLU A 38 16.77 -17.66 -12.38
CA GLU A 38 17.56 -17.75 -11.15
C GLU A 38 17.13 -16.71 -10.12
N ALA A 39 16.96 -15.44 -10.53
CA ALA A 39 16.54 -14.37 -9.64
C ALA A 39 15.10 -14.55 -9.14
N MET A 40 14.20 -15.03 -10.00
CA MET A 40 12.79 -15.28 -9.66
C MET A 40 12.60 -16.60 -8.88
N GLY A 41 13.59 -17.49 -8.88
CA GLY A 41 13.49 -18.82 -8.30
C GLY A 41 12.55 -19.76 -9.07
N ASP A 42 12.25 -19.45 -10.34
CA ASP A 42 11.40 -20.27 -11.20
C ASP A 42 12.21 -21.45 -11.75
N ARG A 43 11.79 -22.67 -11.41
CA ARG A 43 12.47 -23.91 -11.80
C ARG A 43 11.76 -24.67 -12.90
N ASN A 44 10.84 -24.04 -13.61
CA ASN A 44 10.15 -24.68 -14.72
C ASN A 44 11.16 -25.09 -15.81
N PRO A 45 11.31 -26.40 -16.12
CA PRO A 45 12.39 -26.87 -16.97
C PRO A 45 12.26 -26.44 -18.44
N ILE A 46 11.07 -26.06 -18.91
CA ILE A 46 10.86 -25.66 -20.31
C ILE A 46 11.66 -24.42 -20.73
N TYR A 47 12.17 -23.66 -19.75
CA TYR A 47 12.96 -22.44 -19.96
C TYR A 47 14.48 -22.69 -20.07
N VAL A 48 14.95 -23.89 -19.70
CA VAL A 48 16.39 -24.19 -19.56
C VAL A 48 16.80 -25.57 -20.09
N ASP A 49 15.83 -26.46 -20.38
CA ASP A 49 16.05 -27.80 -20.88
C ASP A 49 15.23 -28.03 -22.15
N GLU A 50 15.92 -28.32 -23.25
CA GLU A 50 15.31 -28.45 -24.58
C GLU A 50 14.40 -29.69 -24.69
N GLU A 51 14.78 -30.80 -24.06
CA GLU A 51 14.00 -32.04 -24.10
C GLU A 51 12.70 -31.87 -23.29
N ALA A 52 12.77 -31.20 -22.14
CA ALA A 52 11.60 -30.88 -21.34
C ALA A 52 10.64 -29.93 -22.08
N ALA A 53 11.17 -28.91 -22.76
CA ALA A 53 10.34 -27.99 -23.55
C ALA A 53 9.63 -28.70 -24.70
N LYS A 54 10.34 -29.58 -25.43
CA LYS A 54 9.76 -30.43 -26.48
C LYS A 54 8.72 -31.40 -25.95
N ALA A 55 8.99 -32.04 -24.80
CA ALA A 55 8.03 -32.92 -24.14
C ALA A 55 6.75 -32.17 -23.71
N ALA A 56 6.84 -30.87 -23.43
CA ALA A 56 5.71 -30.00 -23.14
C ALA A 56 4.99 -29.47 -24.39
N GLY A 57 5.46 -29.81 -25.60
CA GLY A 57 4.84 -29.42 -26.87
C GLY A 57 5.39 -28.15 -27.50
N HIS A 58 6.50 -27.61 -26.99
CA HIS A 58 7.20 -26.48 -27.60
C HIS A 58 8.20 -26.96 -28.67
N PRO A 59 8.57 -26.13 -29.65
CA PRO A 59 9.58 -26.51 -30.66
C PRO A 59 11.01 -26.62 -30.08
N GLY A 60 11.28 -25.94 -28.96
CA GLY A 60 12.53 -25.93 -28.22
C GLY A 60 12.37 -25.12 -26.93
N ILE A 61 13.48 -24.65 -26.35
CA ILE A 61 13.42 -23.76 -25.18
C ILE A 61 12.63 -22.49 -25.52
N VAL A 62 11.75 -22.10 -24.60
CA VAL A 62 10.92 -20.91 -24.72
C VAL A 62 11.24 -19.91 -23.61
N ALA A 63 11.01 -18.62 -23.86
CA ALA A 63 11.12 -17.61 -22.81
C ALA A 63 9.93 -17.69 -21.85
N PRO A 64 10.13 -17.46 -20.54
CA PRO A 64 9.03 -17.23 -19.61
C PRO A 64 8.13 -16.09 -20.12
N PRO A 65 6.80 -16.26 -20.23
CA PRO A 65 5.92 -15.23 -20.79
C PRO A 65 6.02 -13.87 -20.07
N ALA A 66 6.21 -13.91 -18.74
CA ALA A 66 6.39 -12.73 -17.91
C ALA A 66 7.66 -11.91 -18.21
N MET A 67 8.58 -12.42 -19.04
CA MET A 67 9.74 -11.66 -19.55
C MET A 67 9.40 -10.75 -20.73
N ALA A 68 8.16 -10.72 -21.24
CA ALA A 68 7.82 -9.96 -22.44
C ALA A 68 8.28 -8.49 -22.40
N GLN A 69 8.07 -7.80 -21.27
CA GLN A 69 8.52 -6.41 -21.10
C GLN A 69 10.06 -6.31 -20.94
N VAL A 70 10.70 -7.31 -20.33
CA VAL A 70 12.15 -7.33 -20.01
C VAL A 70 13.00 -7.09 -21.25
N TRP A 71 12.63 -7.70 -22.38
CA TRP A 71 13.34 -7.58 -23.66
C TRP A 71 13.45 -6.15 -24.17
N THR A 72 12.46 -5.32 -23.84
CA THR A 72 12.36 -3.95 -24.36
C THR A 72 12.63 -2.89 -23.30
N MET A 73 13.06 -3.26 -22.09
CA MET A 73 13.47 -2.29 -21.09
C MET A 73 14.62 -1.41 -21.62
N ALA A 74 14.60 -0.12 -21.25
CA ALA A 74 15.62 0.84 -21.69
C ALA A 74 17.04 0.50 -21.16
N GLY A 75 17.12 -0.27 -20.06
CA GLY A 75 18.38 -0.53 -19.38
C GLY A 75 18.87 0.67 -18.55
N LEU A 76 20.07 0.56 -17.99
CA LEU A 76 20.58 1.49 -16.98
C LEU A 76 20.78 2.93 -17.50
N TYR A 77 21.14 3.08 -18.77
CA TYR A 77 21.44 4.38 -19.41
C TYR A 77 20.57 4.64 -20.64
N GLY A 78 19.49 3.90 -20.81
CA GLY A 78 18.62 4.08 -21.97
C GLY A 78 17.78 5.34 -21.83
N GLU A 79 17.73 6.13 -22.91
CA GLU A 79 16.85 7.29 -23.02
C GLU A 79 15.56 6.90 -23.74
N ARG A 80 14.43 7.47 -23.31
CA ARG A 80 13.16 7.31 -24.03
C ARG A 80 13.22 8.10 -25.34
N SER A 81 12.60 7.56 -26.38
CA SER A 81 12.48 8.26 -27.66
C SER A 81 11.56 9.47 -27.52
N GLY A 82 11.79 10.52 -28.33
CA GLY A 82 11.02 11.76 -28.25
C GLY A 82 9.54 11.61 -28.64
N ASP A 83 9.21 10.54 -29.36
CA ASP A 83 7.85 10.16 -29.77
C ASP A 83 7.15 9.24 -28.75
N ASP A 84 7.82 8.83 -27.67
CA ASP A 84 7.22 7.99 -26.63
C ASP A 84 6.11 8.75 -25.89
N PRO A 85 4.83 8.37 -26.08
CA PRO A 85 3.72 9.10 -25.49
C PRO A 85 3.73 9.02 -23.96
N LEU A 86 4.24 7.93 -23.38
CA LEU A 86 4.36 7.81 -21.94
C LEU A 86 5.39 8.81 -21.39
N GLY A 87 6.56 8.90 -22.01
CA GLY A 87 7.59 9.88 -21.62
C GLY A 87 7.06 11.31 -21.66
N ARG A 88 6.29 11.65 -22.69
CA ARG A 88 5.68 12.98 -22.85
C ARG A 88 4.62 13.29 -21.80
N VAL A 89 3.75 12.33 -21.48
CA VAL A 89 2.73 12.50 -20.42
C VAL A 89 3.38 12.62 -19.04
N MET A 90 4.44 11.83 -18.78
CA MET A 90 5.21 11.95 -17.53
C MET A 90 5.81 13.34 -17.38
N ALA A 91 6.50 13.85 -18.40
CA ALA A 91 7.11 15.18 -18.38
C ALA A 91 6.06 16.31 -18.21
N LEU A 92 4.89 16.17 -18.85
CA LEU A 92 3.77 17.09 -18.68
C LEU A 92 3.32 17.15 -17.21
N LEU A 93 3.12 15.99 -16.57
CA LEU A 93 2.68 15.90 -15.19
C LEU A 93 3.77 16.31 -14.18
N ASP A 94 5.04 16.04 -14.49
CA ASP A 94 6.19 16.51 -13.70
C ASP A 94 6.26 18.03 -13.68
N SER A 95 6.14 18.68 -14.85
CA SER A 95 6.10 20.15 -14.93
C SER A 95 4.85 20.76 -14.26
N ALA A 96 3.81 19.94 -14.01
CA ALA A 96 2.64 20.30 -13.22
C ALA A 96 2.79 19.96 -11.73
N GLY A 97 3.92 19.41 -11.29
CA GLY A 97 4.25 19.10 -9.89
C GLY A 97 3.86 17.70 -9.42
N TYR A 98 3.41 16.80 -10.30
CA TYR A 98 3.10 15.41 -9.96
C TYR A 98 4.33 14.51 -10.17
N GLU A 99 5.38 14.76 -9.39
CA GLU A 99 6.71 14.15 -9.62
C GLU A 99 6.77 12.66 -9.26
N SER A 100 5.94 12.22 -8.31
CA SER A 100 5.94 10.83 -7.83
C SER A 100 5.10 9.91 -8.71
N VAL A 101 5.53 8.65 -8.83
CA VAL A 101 4.90 7.64 -9.70
C VAL A 101 4.75 6.30 -9.00
N VAL A 102 3.66 5.60 -9.26
CA VAL A 102 3.46 4.20 -8.88
C VAL A 102 2.64 3.48 -9.94
N ALA A 103 2.94 2.20 -10.19
CA ALA A 103 2.11 1.34 -11.01
C ALA A 103 0.92 0.81 -10.18
N THR A 104 -0.31 0.84 -10.72
CA THR A 104 -1.50 0.42 -9.96
C THR A 104 -2.14 -0.86 -10.49
N ASN A 105 -2.10 -1.10 -11.80
CA ASN A 105 -2.73 -2.28 -12.44
C ASN A 105 -1.86 -2.76 -13.59
N TYR A 106 -1.70 -4.05 -13.73
CA TYR A 106 -0.85 -4.64 -14.76
C TYR A 106 -1.53 -5.88 -15.33
N GLU A 107 -1.92 -5.83 -16.60
CA GLU A 107 -2.62 -6.91 -17.31
C GLU A 107 -1.82 -7.24 -18.57
N GLN A 108 -1.37 -8.49 -18.70
CA GLN A 108 -0.66 -8.98 -19.89
C GLN A 108 -1.40 -10.14 -20.53
N ILE A 109 -1.47 -10.10 -21.86
CA ILE A 109 -2.02 -11.18 -22.67
C ILE A 109 -0.88 -11.73 -23.52
N TYR A 110 -0.62 -13.03 -23.39
CA TYR A 110 0.43 -13.72 -24.14
C TYR A 110 -0.23 -14.55 -25.22
N HIS A 111 -0.03 -14.20 -26.49
CA HIS A 111 -0.64 -14.93 -27.60
C HIS A 111 0.10 -16.24 -27.89
N ARG A 112 1.42 -16.24 -27.68
CA ARG A 112 2.26 -17.44 -27.67
C ARG A 112 3.52 -17.24 -26.84
N TYR A 113 4.26 -18.33 -26.65
CA TYR A 113 5.61 -18.29 -26.11
C TYR A 113 6.60 -17.75 -27.16
N LEU A 114 7.63 -17.05 -26.69
CA LEU A 114 8.74 -16.61 -27.52
C LEU A 114 9.85 -17.66 -27.55
N GLU A 115 10.49 -17.79 -28.70
CA GLU A 115 11.60 -18.71 -28.94
C GLU A 115 12.94 -17.98 -28.92
N LEU A 116 14.02 -18.73 -28.65
CA LEU A 116 15.37 -18.18 -28.68
C LEU A 116 15.71 -17.63 -30.07
N GLY A 117 16.30 -16.44 -30.11
CA GLY A 117 16.71 -15.75 -31.33
C GLY A 117 15.63 -14.85 -31.94
N GLU A 118 14.38 -14.90 -31.47
CA GLU A 118 13.34 -13.99 -31.95
C GLU A 118 13.64 -12.54 -31.57
N GLN A 119 13.48 -11.63 -32.54
CA GLN A 119 13.69 -10.21 -32.35
C GLN A 119 12.35 -9.53 -32.08
N VAL A 120 12.21 -9.00 -30.87
CA VAL A 120 10.98 -8.33 -30.45
C VAL A 120 11.05 -6.83 -30.77
N THR A 121 9.92 -6.27 -31.18
CA THR A 121 9.67 -4.83 -31.28
C THR A 121 8.53 -4.43 -30.35
N THR A 122 8.50 -3.20 -29.84
CA THR A 122 7.40 -2.69 -29.03
C THR A 122 6.90 -1.34 -29.50
N THR A 123 5.59 -1.14 -29.37
CA THR A 123 4.91 0.15 -29.49
C THR A 123 4.18 0.43 -28.19
N ASN A 124 4.03 1.72 -27.87
CA ASN A 124 3.28 2.18 -26.71
C ASN A 124 2.30 3.27 -27.15
N GLU A 125 1.07 3.18 -26.65
CA GLU A 125 0.00 4.16 -26.81
C GLU A 125 -0.53 4.55 -25.43
N VAL A 126 -0.71 5.84 -25.18
CA VAL A 126 -1.46 6.30 -24.00
C VAL A 126 -2.93 6.42 -24.38
N THR A 127 -3.76 5.50 -23.88
CA THR A 127 -5.17 5.38 -24.27
C THR A 127 -6.07 6.36 -23.52
N GLU A 128 -5.78 6.59 -22.24
CA GLU A 128 -6.59 7.43 -21.35
C GLU A 128 -5.74 8.11 -20.28
N VAL A 129 -6.03 9.38 -19.98
CA VAL A 129 -5.52 10.09 -18.80
C VAL A 129 -6.69 10.73 -18.08
N PHE A 130 -6.83 10.47 -16.78
CA PHE A 130 -7.92 11.01 -15.97
C PHE A 130 -7.48 11.44 -14.58
N GLY A 131 -8.11 12.50 -14.08
CA GLY A 131 -7.76 13.18 -12.84
C GLY A 131 -8.20 14.65 -12.86
N PRO A 132 -7.85 15.43 -11.82
CA PRO A 132 -7.23 14.95 -10.59
C PRO A 132 -8.21 14.15 -9.72
N LYS A 133 -7.72 13.15 -9.00
CA LYS A 133 -8.45 12.40 -7.97
C LYS A 133 -7.67 12.43 -6.66
N GLN A 134 -8.36 12.53 -5.53
CA GLN A 134 -7.73 12.36 -4.22
C GLN A 134 -7.54 10.86 -3.95
N THR A 135 -6.31 10.45 -3.64
CA THR A 135 -5.94 9.08 -3.29
C THR A 135 -5.21 9.08 -1.94
N ALA A 136 -4.93 7.89 -1.40
CA ALA A 136 -4.14 7.76 -0.17
C ALA A 136 -2.71 8.35 -0.28
N LEU A 137 -2.18 8.47 -1.50
CA LEU A 137 -0.84 9.03 -1.76
C LEU A 137 -0.87 10.54 -2.06
N GLY A 138 -2.06 11.13 -2.23
CA GLY A 138 -2.27 12.54 -2.49
C GLY A 138 -3.13 12.81 -3.73
N GLU A 139 -3.13 14.05 -4.20
CA GLU A 139 -3.80 14.42 -5.44
C GLU A 139 -3.09 13.76 -6.63
N SER A 140 -3.84 13.03 -7.44
CA SER A 140 -3.28 12.06 -8.39
C SER A 140 -3.93 12.13 -9.76
N TRP A 141 -3.16 11.78 -10.78
CA TRP A 141 -3.59 11.52 -12.15
C TRP A 141 -3.27 10.07 -12.52
N PHE A 142 -4.18 9.44 -13.24
CA PHE A 142 -4.02 8.08 -13.74
C PHE A 142 -3.80 8.11 -15.25
N ILE A 143 -2.92 7.23 -15.72
CA ILE A 143 -2.54 7.11 -17.13
C ILE A 143 -2.67 5.64 -17.50
N ASN A 144 -3.52 5.34 -18.47
CA ASN A 144 -3.65 4.02 -19.05
C ASN A 144 -2.78 3.95 -20.30
N ILE A 145 -1.99 2.88 -20.39
CA ILE A 145 -1.07 2.62 -21.48
C ILE A 145 -1.45 1.27 -22.08
N HIS A 146 -1.55 1.22 -23.40
CA HIS A 146 -1.56 -0.02 -24.16
C HIS A 146 -0.19 -0.20 -24.80
N ALA A 147 0.45 -1.33 -24.57
CA ALA A 147 1.69 -1.69 -25.21
C ALA A 147 1.53 -2.99 -25.99
N GLU A 148 2.12 -3.04 -27.17
CA GLU A 148 2.17 -4.23 -28.02
C GLU A 148 3.62 -4.64 -28.21
N TRP A 149 3.82 -5.95 -28.34
CA TRP A 149 5.09 -6.55 -28.73
C TRP A 149 4.89 -7.45 -29.93
N HIS A 150 5.71 -7.24 -30.95
CA HIS A 150 5.65 -7.98 -32.20
C HIS A 150 6.98 -8.69 -32.50
N VAL A 151 6.90 -9.83 -33.18
CA VAL A 151 8.03 -10.47 -33.89
C VAL A 151 7.74 -10.39 -35.39
N GLY A 152 8.49 -9.55 -36.11
CA GLY A 152 8.08 -9.15 -37.46
C GLY A 152 6.72 -8.46 -37.43
N ASP A 153 5.74 -9.00 -38.15
CA ASP A 153 4.36 -8.49 -38.20
C ASP A 153 3.41 -9.22 -37.24
N GLU A 154 3.88 -10.23 -36.50
CA GLU A 154 3.05 -11.04 -35.60
C GLU A 154 2.97 -10.41 -34.20
N LEU A 155 1.75 -10.12 -33.73
CA LEU A 155 1.49 -9.73 -32.34
C LEU A 155 1.67 -10.94 -31.41
N VAL A 156 2.68 -10.86 -30.53
CA VAL A 156 3.07 -11.97 -29.64
C VAL A 156 2.68 -11.72 -28.18
N ASN A 157 2.63 -10.45 -27.77
CA ASN A 157 2.19 -10.04 -26.45
C ASN A 157 1.57 -8.64 -26.49
N GLU A 158 0.55 -8.42 -25.67
CA GLU A 158 -0.02 -7.10 -25.42
C GLU A 158 -0.18 -6.87 -23.91
N MET A 159 -0.22 -5.60 -23.52
CA MET A 159 -0.31 -5.20 -22.12
C MET A 159 -1.17 -3.95 -21.95
N ASN A 160 -2.11 -4.04 -21.02
CA ASN A 160 -2.79 -2.87 -20.45
C ASN A 160 -2.18 -2.58 -19.08
N TRP A 161 -1.53 -1.43 -18.97
CA TRP A 161 -0.89 -1.00 -17.72
C TRP A 161 -1.42 0.37 -17.31
N ARG A 162 -1.81 0.49 -16.04
CA ARG A 162 -2.14 1.76 -15.41
C ARG A 162 -1.04 2.20 -14.45
N ILE A 163 -0.62 3.44 -14.63
CA ILE A 163 0.21 4.17 -13.66
C ILE A 163 -0.56 5.32 -13.03
N MET A 164 -0.08 5.73 -11.87
CA MET A 164 -0.55 6.89 -11.16
C MET A 164 0.63 7.84 -10.92
N LYS A 165 0.53 9.07 -11.44
CA LYS A 165 1.39 10.19 -11.02
C LYS A 165 0.67 10.96 -9.92
N PHE A 166 1.37 11.30 -8.85
CA PHE A 166 0.78 12.00 -7.73
C PHE A 166 1.69 13.10 -7.22
N ARG A 167 1.07 14.16 -6.70
CA ARG A 167 1.72 15.04 -5.74
C ARG A 167 1.74 14.25 -4.47
N PRO A 168 2.90 13.92 -3.88
CA PRO A 168 2.93 13.48 -2.51
C PRO A 168 2.10 14.51 -1.77
N GLY A 169 1.01 14.08 -1.13
CA GLY A 169 0.44 14.92 -0.11
C GLY A 169 1.62 15.36 0.75
N ALA A 170 1.61 16.60 1.24
CA ALA A 170 2.18 16.76 2.57
C ALA A 170 1.51 15.62 3.34
N LYS A 171 2.29 14.57 3.69
CA LYS A 171 1.82 13.63 4.68
C LYS A 171 1.26 14.62 5.71
N LYS A 172 -0.04 14.55 6.01
CA LYS A 172 -0.38 14.86 7.38
C LYS A 172 0.60 13.94 8.09
N ALA A 173 1.71 14.51 8.57
CA ALA A 173 2.41 13.90 9.66
C ALA A 173 1.22 13.57 10.54
N ALA A 174 0.93 12.29 10.70
CA ALA A 174 0.10 11.94 11.83
C ALA A 174 0.77 12.74 12.94
N ASP A 175 0.05 13.72 13.50
CA ASP A 175 0.62 14.69 14.43
C ASP A 175 1.01 13.83 15.61
N VAL A 176 2.18 13.19 15.53
CA VAL A 176 2.64 12.20 16.47
C VAL A 176 2.68 12.99 17.74
N PRO A 177 1.80 12.67 18.71
CA PRO A 177 1.58 13.58 19.80
C PRO A 177 2.90 13.86 20.51
N GLN A 178 3.12 15.12 20.88
CA GLN A 178 4.37 15.52 21.54
C GLN A 178 4.69 14.57 22.71
N GLY A 179 5.95 14.19 22.79
CA GLY A 179 6.44 13.26 23.80
C GLY A 179 6.35 11.77 23.46
N LEU A 180 5.90 11.42 22.25
CA LEU A 180 5.98 10.05 21.72
C LEU A 180 7.02 9.94 20.59
N ASP A 181 7.83 8.88 20.61
CA ASP A 181 8.76 8.50 19.55
C ASP A 181 8.35 7.13 18.97
N PRO A 182 7.66 7.10 17.81
CA PRO A 182 7.07 5.89 17.25
C PRO A 182 8.08 4.77 16.99
N SER A 183 9.31 5.14 16.62
CA SER A 183 10.39 4.19 16.31
C SER A 183 10.82 3.35 17.51
N LYS A 184 10.49 3.80 18.73
CA LYS A 184 10.82 3.14 20.00
C LYS A 184 9.61 2.64 20.76
N LEU A 185 8.39 2.92 20.29
CA LEU A 185 7.18 2.45 20.95
C LEU A 185 7.03 0.95 20.74
N MET A 186 6.70 0.23 21.81
CA MET A 186 6.24 -1.14 21.69
C MET A 186 4.85 -1.14 21.06
N ARG A 187 4.71 -1.87 19.96
CA ARG A 187 3.44 -2.08 19.27
C ARG A 187 2.55 -3.02 20.08
N PRO A 188 1.23 -2.80 20.07
CA PRO A 188 0.31 -3.77 20.65
C PRO A 188 0.45 -5.12 19.98
N SER A 189 0.60 -6.18 20.80
CA SER A 189 0.40 -7.53 20.34
C SER A 189 -1.10 -7.81 20.26
N TRP A 190 -1.56 -8.30 19.12
CA TRP A 190 -2.94 -8.75 18.96
C TRP A 190 -2.96 -10.26 18.65
N SER A 191 -3.98 -10.93 19.15
CA SER A 191 -4.36 -12.30 18.80
C SER A 191 -5.65 -12.28 17.98
N ARG A 192 -5.99 -13.43 17.39
CA ARG A 192 -7.30 -13.69 16.76
C ARG A 192 -8.46 -13.16 17.61
N ASP A 193 -8.45 -13.47 18.90
CA ASP A 193 -9.56 -13.16 19.81
C ASP A 193 -9.67 -11.67 20.16
N SER A 194 -8.62 -10.90 19.89
CA SER A 194 -8.59 -9.44 20.08
C SER A 194 -8.61 -8.66 18.76
N ALA A 195 -8.62 -9.35 17.61
CA ALA A 195 -8.53 -8.72 16.29
C ALA A 195 -9.64 -7.68 16.09
N TYR A 196 -10.89 -8.03 16.45
CA TYR A 196 -12.04 -7.14 16.35
C TYR A 196 -11.84 -5.80 17.07
N PHE A 197 -11.12 -5.81 18.21
CA PHE A 197 -10.82 -4.61 19.01
C PHE A 197 -9.78 -3.75 18.31
N TRP A 198 -8.67 -4.34 17.87
CA TRP A 198 -7.57 -3.60 17.24
C TRP A 198 -7.91 -3.10 15.83
N GLU A 199 -8.70 -3.85 15.08
CA GLU A 199 -9.31 -3.38 13.83
C GLU A 199 -10.26 -2.21 14.09
N GLY A 200 -11.00 -2.24 15.20
CA GLY A 200 -11.81 -1.11 15.67
C GLY A 200 -10.94 0.12 15.96
N VAL A 201 -9.88 -0.03 16.74
CA VAL A 201 -8.95 1.06 17.07
C VAL A 201 -8.35 1.66 15.79
N ALA A 202 -7.97 0.84 14.81
CA ALA A 202 -7.48 1.31 13.51
C ALA A 202 -8.56 2.04 12.68
N ALA A 203 -9.83 1.69 12.86
CA ALA A 203 -10.98 2.38 12.28
C ALA A 203 -11.47 3.58 13.13
N HIS A 204 -10.78 3.92 14.22
CA HIS A 204 -11.17 4.95 15.20
C HIS A 204 -12.51 4.64 15.89
N GLU A 205 -12.78 3.36 16.11
CA GLU A 205 -13.96 2.81 16.77
C GLU A 205 -13.58 2.02 18.03
N LEU A 206 -14.14 2.38 19.18
CA LEU A 206 -13.94 1.64 20.41
C LEU A 206 -14.95 0.50 20.52
N ARG A 207 -14.53 -0.74 20.24
CA ARG A 207 -15.41 -1.92 20.19
C ARG A 207 -15.30 -2.75 21.47
N LEU A 208 -16.39 -2.91 22.21
CA LEU A 208 -16.47 -3.69 23.44
C LEU A 208 -17.01 -5.09 23.15
N GLN A 209 -16.40 -6.13 23.71
CA GLN A 209 -16.91 -7.51 23.54
C GLN A 209 -18.32 -7.59 24.10
N LYS A 210 -19.26 -8.13 23.33
CA LYS A 210 -20.62 -8.39 23.77
C LYS A 210 -20.80 -9.89 24.02
N ARG A 211 -21.25 -10.24 25.22
CA ARG A 211 -21.54 -11.62 25.60
C ARG A 211 -22.95 -12.04 25.17
N PRO A 212 -23.25 -13.35 25.09
CA PRO A 212 -24.58 -13.84 24.73
C PRO A 212 -25.72 -13.37 25.65
N ASP A 213 -25.41 -13.03 26.91
CA ASP A 213 -26.36 -12.47 27.87
C ASP A 213 -26.59 -10.95 27.69
N GLY A 214 -25.94 -10.33 26.70
CA GLY A 214 -26.00 -8.90 26.43
C GLY A 214 -25.03 -8.05 27.24
N SER A 215 -24.29 -8.63 28.20
CA SER A 215 -23.29 -7.89 28.98
C SER A 215 -22.08 -7.51 28.13
N LEU A 216 -21.46 -6.38 28.48
CA LEU A 216 -20.26 -5.87 27.83
C LEU A 216 -19.02 -6.23 28.65
N GLN A 217 -17.92 -6.53 27.96
CA GLN A 217 -16.70 -7.03 28.57
C GLN A 217 -15.46 -6.32 28.02
N HIS A 218 -14.59 -5.89 28.95
CA HIS A 218 -13.22 -5.44 28.68
C HIS A 218 -12.32 -5.75 29.90
N PRO A 219 -11.08 -6.24 29.73
CA PRO A 219 -10.43 -6.64 28.49
C PRO A 219 -11.16 -7.80 27.77
N PRO A 220 -10.91 -8.01 26.46
CA PRO A 220 -11.47 -9.13 25.72
C PRO A 220 -11.11 -10.46 26.37
N VAL A 221 -12.06 -11.38 26.50
CA VAL A 221 -11.79 -12.74 26.99
C VAL A 221 -11.56 -13.66 25.79
N PRO A 222 -10.36 -14.28 25.67
CA PRO A 222 -10.02 -15.13 24.52
C PRO A 222 -10.71 -16.51 24.54
N ALA A 223 -11.12 -16.98 25.72
CA ALA A 223 -11.71 -18.32 25.90
C ALA A 223 -13.25 -18.29 25.87
N VAL A 224 -13.84 -17.78 24.79
CA VAL A 224 -15.28 -17.97 24.54
C VAL A 224 -15.49 -19.39 24.02
N TRP A 225 -16.39 -20.16 24.63
CA TRP A 225 -16.74 -21.53 24.19
C TRP A 225 -17.61 -21.50 22.91
N GLN A 226 -17.10 -20.86 21.86
CA GLN A 226 -17.73 -20.76 20.55
C GLN A 226 -16.90 -21.48 19.48
N ASP A 227 -17.46 -21.64 18.27
CA ASP A 227 -16.69 -22.10 17.11
C ASP A 227 -15.52 -21.12 16.89
N LYS A 228 -14.33 -21.66 16.64
CA LYS A 228 -13.14 -20.86 16.37
C LYS A 228 -13.39 -19.89 15.23
N GLU A 229 -14.10 -20.32 14.19
CA GLU A 229 -14.39 -19.53 12.99
C GLU A 229 -15.52 -18.50 13.16
N ALA A 230 -16.26 -18.55 14.27
CA ALA A 230 -17.31 -17.55 14.53
C ALA A 230 -16.68 -16.20 14.93
N PRO A 231 -17.14 -15.07 14.35
CA PRO A 231 -16.67 -13.75 14.75
C PRO A 231 -17.05 -13.44 16.20
N ILE A 232 -16.25 -12.60 16.85
CA ILE A 232 -16.58 -12.08 18.19
C ILE A 232 -17.63 -10.99 18.04
N GLU A 233 -18.78 -11.14 18.71
CA GLU A 233 -19.77 -10.07 18.79
C GLU A 233 -19.25 -8.90 19.63
N TYR A 234 -19.53 -7.68 19.18
CA TYR A 234 -19.14 -6.46 19.87
C TYR A 234 -20.20 -5.37 19.78
N GLN A 235 -20.11 -4.40 20.68
CA GLN A 235 -20.85 -3.15 20.65
C GLN A 235 -19.86 -1.99 20.53
N MET A 236 -20.18 -1.02 19.67
CA MET A 236 -19.43 0.23 19.62
C MET A 236 -19.75 1.08 20.86
N ALA A 237 -18.71 1.43 21.62
CA ALA A 237 -18.82 2.36 22.72
C ALA A 237 -18.91 3.81 22.22
N SER A 238 -19.52 4.66 23.02
CA SER A 238 -19.54 6.11 22.84
C SER A 238 -18.15 6.73 22.92
N GLY A 239 -17.20 6.04 23.56
CA GLY A 239 -15.86 6.52 23.83
C GLY A 239 -15.78 7.53 24.97
N ARG A 240 -16.87 7.84 25.67
CA ARG A 240 -16.90 8.77 26.81
C ARG A 240 -16.88 8.02 28.13
N GLY A 241 -16.28 8.66 29.13
CA GLY A 241 -16.26 8.13 30.49
C GLY A 241 -15.69 9.11 31.48
N THR A 242 -15.34 8.60 32.66
CA THR A 242 -14.68 9.38 33.71
C THR A 242 -13.45 8.67 34.25
N VAL A 243 -12.44 9.43 34.69
CA VAL A 243 -11.26 8.86 35.35
C VAL A 243 -11.67 8.17 36.64
N TYR A 244 -11.65 6.84 36.67
CA TYR A 244 -11.96 6.05 37.85
C TYR A 244 -10.75 5.97 38.80
N SER A 245 -9.55 5.84 38.25
CA SER A 245 -8.27 5.88 38.96
C SER A 245 -7.15 6.25 37.99
N TYR A 246 -6.00 6.73 38.48
CA TYR A 246 -4.84 7.01 37.65
C TYR A 246 -3.53 6.85 38.39
N VAL A 247 -2.44 6.71 37.64
CA VAL A 247 -1.07 6.77 38.13
C VAL A 247 -0.26 7.75 37.28
N VAL A 248 0.68 8.44 37.91
CA VAL A 248 1.67 9.27 37.21
C VAL A 248 2.99 8.51 37.17
N HIS A 249 3.43 8.12 35.98
CA HIS A 249 4.67 7.37 35.81
C HIS A 249 5.86 8.33 35.73
N HIS A 250 6.68 8.36 36.78
CA HIS A 250 7.86 9.21 36.87
C HIS A 250 9.18 8.52 36.50
N ALA A 251 9.30 7.20 36.70
CA ALA A 251 10.50 6.40 36.43
C ALA A 251 10.20 4.89 36.56
N PRO A 252 10.97 4.00 35.90
CA PRO A 252 12.09 4.26 35.00
C PRO A 252 11.64 4.72 33.60
N GLN A 253 12.60 5.18 32.79
CA GLN A 253 12.36 5.59 31.40
C GLN A 253 11.69 4.47 30.60
N VAL A 254 10.55 4.79 29.97
CA VAL A 254 9.85 3.88 29.05
C VAL A 254 10.28 4.22 27.62
N PRO A 255 10.70 3.23 26.80
CA PRO A 255 11.03 3.47 25.40
C PRO A 255 9.90 4.19 24.65
N GLY A 256 10.28 5.21 23.88
CA GLY A 256 9.35 5.96 23.06
C GLY A 256 8.43 6.94 23.81
N ARG A 257 8.61 7.16 25.12
CA ARG A 257 7.75 8.06 25.91
C ARG A 257 8.55 9.10 26.70
N THR A 258 8.05 10.33 26.74
CA THR A 258 8.55 11.39 27.60
C THR A 258 7.94 11.28 28.99
N LEU A 259 8.75 11.41 30.04
CA LEU A 259 8.33 11.37 31.43
C LEU A 259 8.12 12.79 32.00
N PRO A 260 7.20 12.97 32.96
CA PRO A 260 6.19 12.01 33.42
C PRO A 260 4.99 11.94 32.46
N PHE A 261 4.25 10.82 32.48
CA PHE A 261 2.96 10.68 31.79
C PHE A 261 1.92 10.01 32.68
N VAL A 262 0.63 10.21 32.36
CA VAL A 262 -0.50 9.71 33.15
C VAL A 262 -1.09 8.46 32.49
N ILE A 263 -1.24 7.39 33.27
CA ILE A 263 -2.05 6.23 32.87
C ILE A 263 -3.34 6.28 33.69
N ALA A 264 -4.47 6.41 33.00
CA ALA A 264 -5.79 6.44 33.59
C ALA A 264 -6.53 5.11 33.37
N LEU A 265 -7.18 4.64 34.42
CA LEU A 265 -8.26 3.67 34.35
C LEU A 265 -9.56 4.45 34.24
N VAL A 266 -10.21 4.38 33.09
CA VAL A 266 -11.44 5.11 32.78
C VAL A 266 -12.63 4.18 32.90
N GLU A 267 -13.66 4.61 33.62
CA GLU A 267 -14.98 3.95 33.61
C GLU A 267 -15.82 4.60 32.52
N LEU A 268 -16.16 3.82 31.49
CA LEU A 268 -16.95 4.28 30.35
C LEU A 268 -18.43 4.39 30.71
N ASP A 269 -19.18 5.19 29.94
CA ASP A 269 -20.64 5.33 30.07
C ASP A 269 -21.35 3.96 29.98
N GLU A 270 -20.77 3.01 29.25
CA GLU A 270 -21.25 1.64 29.11
C GLU A 270 -20.97 0.74 30.35
N GLY A 271 -20.25 1.23 31.36
CA GLY A 271 -20.01 0.56 32.64
C GLY A 271 -18.78 -0.35 32.70
N VAL A 272 -18.05 -0.53 31.59
CA VAL A 272 -16.75 -1.23 31.58
C VAL A 272 -15.61 -0.28 31.91
N ARG A 273 -14.48 -0.84 32.37
CA ARG A 273 -13.26 -0.06 32.66
C ARG A 273 -12.16 -0.35 31.67
N MET A 274 -11.47 0.69 31.23
CA MET A 274 -10.41 0.62 30.23
C MET A 274 -9.18 1.40 30.67
N LEU A 275 -8.00 0.78 30.53
CA LEU A 275 -6.72 1.44 30.79
C LEU A 275 -6.26 2.15 29.53
N GLY A 276 -5.76 3.38 29.67
CA GLY A 276 -5.11 4.09 28.59
C GLY A 276 -4.29 5.26 29.09
N GLU A 277 -3.46 5.82 28.23
CA GLU A 277 -2.72 7.03 28.56
C GLU A 277 -3.67 8.24 28.52
N LEU A 278 -3.69 9.06 29.57
CA LEU A 278 -4.42 10.32 29.58
C LEU A 278 -3.48 11.43 29.10
N ARG A 279 -3.83 12.03 27.96
CA ARG A 279 -3.00 13.00 27.24
C ARG A 279 -3.61 14.39 27.28
N GLY A 280 -2.77 15.39 27.07
CA GLY A 280 -3.19 16.80 26.99
C GLY A 280 -3.54 17.46 28.33
N VAL A 281 -3.27 16.78 29.45
CA VAL A 281 -3.53 17.28 30.81
C VAL A 281 -2.25 17.16 31.63
N SER A 282 -1.91 18.19 32.41
CA SER A 282 -0.80 18.12 33.35
C SER A 282 -1.08 17.06 34.42
N PRO A 283 -0.10 16.25 34.85
CA PRO A 283 -0.32 15.27 35.91
C PRO A 283 -0.95 15.86 37.20
N ASP A 284 -0.61 17.11 37.53
CA ASP A 284 -1.12 17.81 38.71
C ASP A 284 -2.60 18.22 38.60
N ASP A 285 -3.14 18.26 37.37
CA ASP A 285 -4.52 18.66 37.08
C ASP A 285 -5.48 17.45 37.00
N VAL A 286 -4.96 16.22 37.08
CA VAL A 286 -5.78 15.01 36.96
C VAL A 286 -6.51 14.72 38.26
N GLN A 287 -7.82 14.56 38.17
CA GLN A 287 -8.69 14.25 39.30
C GLN A 287 -9.56 13.03 39.01
N ILE A 288 -9.90 12.28 40.06
CA ILE A 288 -10.90 11.22 39.99
C ILE A 288 -12.25 11.85 39.62
N GLY A 289 -12.95 11.25 38.67
CA GLY A 289 -14.19 11.76 38.10
C GLY A 289 -14.02 12.75 36.94
N LEU A 290 -12.78 13.10 36.55
CA LEU A 290 -12.53 13.96 35.39
C LEU A 290 -13.20 13.35 34.13
N PRO A 291 -14.09 14.09 33.44
CA PRO A 291 -14.69 13.62 32.19
C PRO A 291 -13.63 13.49 31.11
N VAL A 292 -13.67 12.38 30.39
CA VAL A 292 -12.71 12.07 29.32
C VAL A 292 -13.42 11.45 28.13
N ARG A 293 -12.75 11.51 26.98
CA ARG A 293 -13.15 10.83 25.76
C ARG A 293 -11.97 10.10 25.13
N ALA A 294 -12.27 9.03 24.39
CA ALA A 294 -11.31 8.29 23.59
C ALA A 294 -10.79 9.17 22.46
N THR A 295 -9.48 9.10 22.23
CA THR A 295 -8.79 9.70 21.09
C THR A 295 -7.88 8.66 20.46
N TYR A 296 -7.53 8.84 19.18
CA TYR A 296 -6.77 7.86 18.42
C TYR A 296 -5.48 8.47 17.90
N LEU A 297 -4.40 7.73 18.08
CA LEU A 297 -3.04 8.13 17.72
C LEU A 297 -2.61 7.27 16.54
N ASP A 298 -2.61 7.86 15.36
CA ASP A 298 -2.16 7.20 14.14
C ASP A 298 -0.64 7.30 14.03
N PHE A 299 -0.01 6.20 13.68
CA PHE A 299 1.42 6.10 13.46
C PHE A 299 1.68 5.67 12.02
N PRO A 300 2.53 6.39 11.28
CA PRO A 300 2.81 6.07 9.89
C PRO A 300 3.54 4.74 9.77
N ALA A 301 3.44 4.12 8.59
CA ALA A 301 4.31 3.00 8.21
C ALA A 301 5.79 3.44 8.24
N GLU A 302 6.67 2.54 8.70
CA GLU A 302 8.10 2.78 8.83
C GLU A 302 8.88 1.57 8.28
N GLY A 303 9.55 1.72 7.14
CA GLY A 303 10.20 0.59 6.47
C GLY A 303 9.19 -0.48 6.02
N GLU A 304 9.40 -1.73 6.42
CA GLU A 304 8.50 -2.86 6.14
C GLU A 304 7.30 -2.93 7.09
N ASP A 305 7.31 -2.13 8.16
CA ASP A 305 6.27 -2.14 9.15
C ASP A 305 5.04 -1.35 8.70
N PRO A 306 3.82 -1.91 8.79
CA PRO A 306 2.60 -1.19 8.40
C PRO A 306 2.28 -0.06 9.38
N ALA A 307 1.47 0.88 8.90
CA ALA A 307 0.84 1.89 9.75
C ALA A 307 -0.02 1.21 10.82
N TRP A 308 -0.13 1.86 11.98
CA TRP A 308 -0.83 1.30 13.13
C TRP A 308 -1.40 2.42 14.00
N THR A 309 -2.32 2.07 14.89
CA THR A 309 -3.08 3.05 15.67
C THR A 309 -3.15 2.61 17.13
N LEU A 310 -3.03 3.58 18.04
CA LEU A 310 -3.33 3.41 19.46
C LEU A 310 -4.57 4.21 19.82
N TYR A 311 -5.27 3.79 20.87
CA TYR A 311 -6.20 4.67 21.56
C TYR A 311 -5.51 5.30 22.78
N ALA A 312 -5.98 6.48 23.16
CA ALA A 312 -5.64 7.19 24.38
C ALA A 312 -6.89 7.89 24.92
N TRP A 313 -6.76 8.55 26.08
CA TRP A 313 -7.78 9.40 26.66
C TRP A 313 -7.36 10.86 26.56
N GLU A 314 -8.33 11.74 26.40
CA GLU A 314 -8.18 13.18 26.56
C GLU A 314 -9.33 13.73 27.40
N ALA A 315 -9.12 14.86 28.08
CA ALA A 315 -10.20 15.54 28.80
C ALA A 315 -11.31 15.94 27.82
N ALA A 316 -12.57 15.68 28.20
CA ALA A 316 -13.76 15.93 27.37
C ALA A 316 -14.34 17.33 27.55
#